data_AF-X6K8Y8-F1
#
_entry.id   AF-X6K8Y8-F1
#
_cell.length_a   1.000
_cell.length_b   1.000
_cell.length_c   1.000
_cell.angle_alpha   90.00
_cell.angle_beta   90.00
_cell.angle_gamma   90.00
#
_symmetry.space_group_name_H-M   'P 1'
#
loop_
_entity.id
_entity.type
_entity.pdbx_description
1 polymer ?
#
loop_
_entity_poly.entity_id
_entity_poly.type
_entity_poly.pdbx_seq_one_letter_code
_entity_poly.pdbx_strand_id
1 'polypeptide(L)'
;MDAPAALHQTFLQRDKVIAYPEALIGNPDKDGFDSIIDFLYSAGVVNGGVGLELGNLTAPSAEKFKTNFKTRLPQAKIVDCTGAVTWIRMVKSDLEISVMKEAAAITDAGIIRCRGSDT
;
A
#
# COMPACT_ATOMS: atom_id res chain seq x y z
N MET A 1 9.71 -4.94 -12.19
CA MET A 1 10.55 -3.93 -11.49
C MET A 1 10.61 -4.05 -9.95
N ASP A 2 9.50 -4.27 -9.21
CA ASP A 2 9.49 -4.05 -7.73
C ASP A 2 9.86 -5.24 -6.83
N ALA A 3 9.73 -6.47 -7.33
CA ALA A 3 9.95 -7.67 -6.52
C ALA A 3 11.36 -7.78 -5.88
N PRO A 4 12.47 -7.38 -6.54
CA PRO A 4 13.79 -7.39 -5.92
C PRO A 4 13.87 -6.49 -4.67
N ALA A 5 13.29 -5.29 -4.72
CA ALA A 5 13.27 -4.38 -3.57
C ALA A 5 12.49 -5.01 -2.41
N ALA A 6 11.31 -5.58 -2.70
CA ALA A 6 10.51 -6.28 -1.71
C ALA A 6 11.31 -7.42 -1.03
N LEU A 7 12.04 -8.24 -1.78
CA LEU A 7 12.87 -9.33 -1.24
C LEU A 7 13.97 -8.87 -0.27
N HIS A 8 14.40 -7.61 -0.36
CA HIS A 8 15.44 -7.04 0.51
C HIS A 8 14.89 -6.25 1.69
N GLN A 9 13.65 -5.76 1.61
CA GLN A 9 13.09 -4.82 2.60
C GLN A 9 11.94 -5.40 3.43
N THR A 10 11.36 -6.52 3.01
CA THR A 10 10.27 -7.18 3.74
C THR A 10 10.78 -8.24 4.73
N PHE A 11 9.99 -8.47 5.78
CA PHE A 11 10.17 -9.62 6.68
C PHE A 11 9.45 -10.89 6.17
N LEU A 12 8.65 -10.78 5.11
CA LEU A 12 7.91 -11.90 4.54
C LEU A 12 8.84 -12.93 3.86
N GLN A 13 8.40 -14.18 3.81
CA GLN A 13 9.10 -15.24 3.07
C GLN A 13 9.10 -14.95 1.56
N ARG A 14 10.14 -15.42 0.86
CA ARG A 14 10.33 -15.14 -0.57
C ARG A 14 9.17 -15.63 -1.45
N ASP A 15 8.53 -16.73 -1.08
CA ASP A 15 7.37 -17.29 -1.78
C ASP A 15 6.09 -16.45 -1.61
N LYS A 16 6.09 -15.45 -0.70
CA LYS A 16 5.00 -14.48 -0.52
C LYS A 16 5.22 -13.19 -1.32
N VAL A 17 6.35 -13.05 -2.01
CA VAL A 17 6.62 -11.92 -2.91
C VAL A 17 6.20 -12.32 -4.32
N ILE A 18 5.07 -11.76 -4.78
CA ILE A 18 4.50 -12.06 -6.09
C ILE A 18 4.81 -10.90 -7.04
N ALA A 19 5.54 -11.18 -8.11
CA ALA A 19 5.83 -10.20 -9.16
C ALA A 19 4.73 -10.17 -10.21
N TYR A 20 4.55 -9.02 -10.86
CA TYR A 20 3.73 -8.89 -12.07
C TYR A 20 4.62 -8.75 -13.32
N PRO A 21 4.12 -9.09 -14.53
CA PRO A 21 4.89 -9.01 -15.76
C PRO A 21 5.30 -7.57 -16.12
N GLU A 22 6.51 -7.40 -16.65
CA GLU A 22 7.04 -6.10 -17.09
C GLU A 22 6.17 -5.42 -18.15
N ALA A 23 5.44 -6.19 -18.96
CA ALA A 23 4.54 -5.70 -20.01
C ALA A 23 3.34 -4.85 -19.49
N LEU A 24 3.12 -4.81 -18.17
CA LEU A 24 2.12 -3.96 -17.53
C LEU A 24 2.67 -2.57 -17.17
N ILE A 25 3.97 -2.32 -17.32
CA ILE A 25 4.58 -1.03 -17.03
C ILE A 25 4.43 -0.10 -18.25
N GLY A 26 3.91 1.11 -18.01
CA GLY A 26 3.71 2.11 -19.07
C GLY A 26 2.69 1.69 -20.14
N ASN A 27 1.90 0.65 -19.86
CA ASN A 27 0.86 0.17 -20.77
C ASN A 27 -0.38 1.08 -20.63
N PRO A 28 -0.96 1.56 -21.75
CA PRO A 28 -2.10 2.48 -21.70
C PRO A 28 -3.41 1.82 -21.26
N ASP A 29 -3.54 0.50 -21.42
CA ASP A 29 -4.80 -0.22 -21.23
C ASP A 29 -4.80 -1.07 -19.94
N LYS A 30 -3.62 -1.53 -19.51
CA LYS A 30 -3.44 -2.41 -18.35
C LYS A 30 -2.36 -1.91 -17.42
N ASP A 31 -2.45 -2.28 -16.15
CA ASP A 31 -1.45 -1.91 -15.14
C ASP A 31 -1.27 -3.03 -14.10
N GLY A 32 -0.44 -2.78 -13.08
CA GLY A 32 -0.21 -3.73 -12.00
C GLY A 32 -1.48 -4.14 -11.24
N PHE A 33 -2.53 -3.32 -11.22
CA PHE A 33 -3.78 -3.68 -10.55
C PHE A 33 -4.51 -4.81 -11.27
N ASP A 34 -4.35 -4.98 -12.59
CA ASP A 34 -4.90 -6.12 -13.31
C ASP A 34 -4.32 -7.45 -12.78
N SER A 35 -3.01 -7.50 -12.49
CA SER A 35 -2.38 -8.67 -11.87
C SER A 35 -2.86 -8.92 -10.45
N ILE A 36 -3.06 -7.86 -9.66
CA ILE A 36 -3.60 -7.98 -8.29
C ILE A 36 -5.03 -8.54 -8.33
N ILE A 37 -5.84 -8.03 -9.24
CA ILE A 37 -7.21 -8.48 -9.46
C ILE A 37 -7.23 -9.96 -9.85
N ASP A 38 -6.41 -10.39 -10.82
CA ASP A 38 -6.25 -11.79 -11.22
C ASP A 38 -5.78 -12.70 -10.07
N PHE A 39 -4.86 -12.20 -9.25
CA PHE A 39 -4.43 -12.91 -8.05
C PHE A 39 -5.60 -13.11 -7.07
N LEU A 40 -6.38 -12.07 -6.76
CA LEU A 40 -7.53 -12.17 -5.86
C LEU A 40 -8.59 -13.15 -6.39
N TYR A 41 -8.81 -13.20 -7.70
CA TYR A 41 -9.68 -14.21 -8.32
C TYR A 41 -9.15 -15.63 -8.10
N SER A 42 -7.88 -15.88 -8.39
CA SER A 42 -7.28 -17.21 -8.25
C SER A 42 -7.17 -17.66 -6.79
N ALA A 43 -7.03 -16.71 -5.85
CA ALA A 43 -7.03 -16.97 -4.41
C ALA A 43 -8.41 -17.35 -3.85
N GLY A 44 -9.48 -17.23 -4.64
CA GLY A 44 -10.81 -17.72 -4.25
C GLY A 44 -11.46 -16.93 -3.11
N VAL A 45 -11.25 -15.62 -3.03
CA VAL A 45 -11.87 -14.72 -2.04
C VAL A 45 -13.41 -14.56 -2.20
N VAL A 46 -14.05 -15.48 -2.93
CA VAL A 46 -15.44 -15.46 -3.40
C VAL A 46 -16.46 -15.40 -2.27
N ASN A 47 -16.14 -16.03 -1.13
CA ASN A 47 -17.02 -16.08 0.03
C ASN A 47 -16.69 -15.00 1.08
N GLY A 48 -15.70 -14.15 0.81
CA GLY A 48 -15.22 -13.11 1.71
C GLY A 48 -15.55 -11.68 1.24
N GLY A 49 -15.10 -10.71 2.03
CA GLY A 49 -15.06 -9.30 1.64
C GLY A 49 -13.64 -8.89 1.25
N VAL A 50 -13.51 -7.99 0.27
CA VAL A 50 -12.25 -7.32 -0.09
C VAL A 50 -12.32 -5.88 0.40
N GLY A 51 -11.47 -5.55 1.37
CA GLY A 51 -11.26 -4.17 1.82
C GLY A 51 -10.36 -3.42 0.86
N LEU A 52 -10.78 -2.25 0.39
CA LEU A 52 -9.97 -1.33 -0.40
C LEU A 52 -9.89 0.02 0.31
N GLU A 53 -8.71 0.63 0.34
CA GLU A 53 -8.57 2.03 0.75
C GLU A 53 -8.97 2.96 -0.39
N LEU A 54 -10.27 3.07 -0.65
CA LEU A 54 -10.81 3.82 -1.79
C LEU A 54 -10.41 5.30 -1.79
N GLY A 55 -10.13 5.89 -0.62
CA GLY A 55 -9.62 7.26 -0.52
C GLY A 55 -8.17 7.45 -0.95
N ASN A 56 -7.38 6.37 -1.02
CA ASN A 56 -5.97 6.39 -1.43
C ASN A 56 -5.76 5.89 -2.86
N LEU A 57 -6.74 5.16 -3.41
CA LEU A 57 -6.72 4.72 -4.81
C LEU A 57 -7.09 5.88 -5.75
N THR A 58 -6.48 5.89 -6.93
CA THR A 58 -6.97 6.75 -8.00
C THR A 58 -8.38 6.32 -8.41
N ALA A 59 -9.22 7.25 -8.88
CA ALA A 59 -10.57 6.93 -9.34
C ALA A 59 -10.59 5.84 -10.43
N PRO A 60 -9.71 5.85 -11.45
CA PRO A 60 -9.62 4.76 -12.43
C PRO A 60 -9.33 3.39 -11.82
N SER A 61 -8.39 3.31 -10.87
CA SER A 61 -8.07 2.05 -10.18
C SER A 61 -9.26 1.55 -9.37
N ALA A 62 -9.91 2.42 -8.59
CA ALA A 62 -11.09 2.05 -7.79
C ALA A 62 -12.24 1.51 -8.67
N GLU A 63 -12.52 2.15 -9.80
CA GLU A 63 -13.54 1.68 -10.74
C GLU A 63 -13.13 0.38 -11.44
N LYS A 64 -11.84 0.18 -11.74
CA LYS A 64 -11.32 -1.10 -12.27
C LYS A 64 -11.59 -2.26 -11.31
N PHE A 65 -11.35 -2.09 -10.00
CA PHE A 65 -11.70 -3.11 -9.01
C PHE A 65 -13.21 -3.37 -8.97
N LYS A 66 -14.03 -2.32 -8.85
CA LYS A 66 -15.50 -2.46 -8.77
C LYS A 66 -16.08 -3.17 -10.00
N THR A 67 -15.66 -2.79 -11.20
CA THR A 67 -16.17 -3.37 -12.45
C THR A 67 -15.77 -4.82 -12.61
N ASN A 68 -14.49 -5.15 -12.38
CA ASN A 68 -14.03 -6.53 -12.47
C ASN A 68 -14.73 -7.41 -11.42
N PHE A 69 -14.82 -6.97 -10.16
CA PHE A 69 -15.41 -7.80 -9.11
C PHE A 69 -16.90 -8.06 -9.36
N LYS A 70 -17.64 -7.07 -9.86
CA LYS A 70 -19.03 -7.28 -10.28
C LYS A 70 -19.17 -8.37 -11.35
N THR A 71 -18.24 -8.49 -12.28
CA THR A 71 -18.33 -9.44 -13.39
C THR A 71 -17.80 -10.83 -13.03
N ARG A 72 -16.70 -10.90 -12.28
CA ARG A 72 -15.95 -12.15 -12.05
C ARG A 72 -16.12 -12.71 -10.63
N LEU A 73 -16.50 -11.89 -9.63
CA LEU A 73 -16.79 -12.30 -8.24
C LEU A 73 -18.06 -11.59 -7.72
N PRO A 74 -19.23 -11.81 -8.33
CA PRO A 74 -20.45 -11.07 -7.98
C PRO A 74 -20.90 -11.28 -6.52
N GLN A 75 -20.42 -12.33 -5.85
CA GLN A 75 -20.71 -12.62 -4.44
C GLN A 75 -19.75 -11.93 -3.46
N ALA A 76 -18.57 -11.51 -3.92
CA ALA A 76 -17.60 -10.84 -3.06
C ALA A 76 -18.05 -9.40 -2.78
N LYS A 77 -17.95 -8.96 -1.53
CA LYS A 77 -18.25 -7.59 -1.14
C LYS A 77 -16.99 -6.73 -1.19
N ILE A 78 -17.04 -5.62 -1.94
CA ILE A 78 -16.03 -4.57 -1.79
C ILE A 78 -16.44 -3.67 -0.64
N VAL A 79 -15.54 -3.47 0.31
CA VAL A 79 -15.73 -2.60 1.47
C VAL A 79 -14.69 -1.50 1.42
N ASP A 80 -15.12 -0.26 1.64
CA ASP A 80 -14.17 0.82 1.88
C ASP A 80 -13.57 0.66 3.29
N CYS A 81 -12.28 0.40 3.35
CA CYS A 81 -11.53 0.29 4.60
C CYS A 81 -10.50 1.42 4.75
N THR A 82 -10.71 2.56 4.08
CA THR A 82 -9.81 3.72 4.12
C THR A 82 -9.50 4.10 5.57
N GLY A 83 -8.20 4.06 5.92
CA GLY A 83 -7.72 4.44 7.24
C GLY A 83 -7.77 3.33 8.29
N ALA A 84 -8.27 2.13 7.97
CA ALA A 84 -8.31 1.02 8.93
C ALA A 84 -6.90 0.70 9.49
N VAL A 85 -5.90 0.61 8.62
CA VAL A 85 -4.50 0.39 9.03
C VAL A 85 -3.93 1.63 9.73
N THR A 86 -4.32 2.84 9.33
CA THR A 86 -3.94 4.10 10.00
C THR A 86 -4.38 4.12 11.46
N TRP A 87 -5.61 3.68 11.75
CA TRP A 87 -6.12 3.56 13.11
C TRP A 87 -5.35 2.53 13.94
N ILE A 88 -5.04 1.37 13.36
CA ILE A 88 -4.21 0.35 14.02
C ILE A 88 -2.84 0.92 14.39
N ARG A 89 -2.23 1.71 13.51
CA ARG A 89 -0.92 2.34 13.71
C ARG A 89 -0.95 3.55 14.64
N MET A 90 -2.08 3.91 15.24
CA MET A 90 -2.18 5.09 16.10
C MET A 90 -1.37 4.93 17.38
N VAL A 91 -1.49 3.77 18.05
CA VAL A 91 -0.69 3.42 19.22
C VAL A 91 0.71 3.00 18.76
N LYS A 92 1.73 3.71 19.24
CA LYS A 92 3.13 3.46 18.87
C LYS A 92 3.77 2.49 19.85
N SER A 93 4.61 1.60 19.35
CA SER A 93 5.53 0.80 20.15
C SER A 93 6.66 1.66 20.72
N ASP A 94 7.35 1.15 21.74
CA ASP A 94 8.50 1.84 22.35
C ASP A 94 9.60 2.14 21.33
N LEU A 95 9.83 1.22 20.38
CA LEU A 95 10.79 1.40 19.29
C LEU A 95 10.35 2.50 18.32
N GLU A 96 9.07 2.56 17.93
CA GLU A 96 8.59 3.65 17.08
C GLU A 96 8.73 5.00 17.79
N ILE A 97 8.44 5.07 19.09
CA ILE A 97 8.61 6.29 19.90
C ILE A 97 10.09 6.69 19.97
N SER A 98 11.03 5.76 20.12
CA SER A 98 12.46 6.09 20.15
C SER A 98 12.93 6.67 18.82
N VAL A 99 12.53 6.05 17.69
CA VAL A 99 12.85 6.56 16.34
C VAL A 99 12.22 7.94 16.10
N MET A 100 10.99 8.17 16.58
CA MET A 100 10.36 9.49 16.49
C MET A 100 11.12 10.57 17.27
N LYS A 101 11.70 10.24 18.43
CA LYS A 101 12.53 11.17 19.22
C LYS A 101 13.83 11.51 18.49
N GLU A 102 14.47 10.53 17.86
CA GLU A 102 15.66 10.76 17.04
C GLU A 102 15.34 11.68 15.85
N ALA A 103 14.23 11.43 15.14
CA ALA A 103 13.76 12.27 14.05
C ALA A 103 13.46 13.72 14.51
N ALA A 104 12.90 13.89 15.71
CA ALA A 104 12.67 15.20 16.30
C ALA A 104 13.98 15.95 16.57
N ALA A 105 15.00 15.29 17.14
CA ALA A 105 16.31 15.90 17.38
C ALA A 105 16.99 16.35 16.07
N ILE A 106 16.87 15.57 14.99
CA ILE A 106 17.37 15.94 13.66
C ILE A 106 16.64 17.19 13.14
N THR A 107 15.31 17.23 13.31
CA THR A 107 14.49 18.36 12.90
C THR A 107 14.87 19.63 13.65
N ASP A 108 15.04 19.54 14.97
CA ASP A 108 15.48 20.66 15.82
C ASP A 108 16.84 21.20 15.37
N ALA A 109 17.82 20.33 15.14
CA ALA A 109 19.13 20.72 14.63
C ALA A 109 19.03 21.43 13.26
N GLY A 110 18.17 20.93 12.37
CA GLY A 110 17.90 21.57 11.08
C GLY A 110 17.31 22.98 11.22
N ILE A 111 16.30 23.14 12.09
CA ILE A 111 15.67 24.45 12.34
C ILE A 111 16.66 25.44 12.98
N ILE A 112 17.44 24.99 13.97
CA ILE A 112 18.49 25.81 14.61
C ILE A 112 19.50 26.29 13.55
N ARG A 113 19.95 25.38 12.67
CA ARG A 113 20.91 25.72 11.62
C ARG A 113 20.36 26.73 10.61
N CYS A 114 19.09 26.64 10.27
CA CYS A 114 18.43 27.56 9.33
C CYS A 114 18.15 28.95 9.91
N ARG A 115 17.98 29.06 11.22
CA ARG A 115 17.71 30.36 11.88
C ARG A 115 18.87 31.35 11.81
N GLY A 116 20.06 30.91 11.39
CA GLY A 116 21.24 31.77 11.32
C GLY A 116 21.69 32.22 12.70
N SER A 117 22.98 32.53 12.83
CA SER A 117 23.51 33.25 13.99
C SER A 117 23.07 34.72 13.91
N ASP A 118 21.78 35.00 14.05
CA ASP A 118 21.23 36.35 14.23
C ASP A 118 21.23 36.76 15.72
N THR A 119 22.28 36.35 16.44
CA THR A 119 22.81 36.96 17.66
C THR A 119 24.32 36.82 17.65
#